data_AF-A0A1H9D902-F1
#
_entry.id   AF-A0A1H9D902-F1
#
_cell.length_a   1.000
_cell.length_b   1.000
_cell.length_c   1.000
_cell.angle_alpha   90.00
_cell.angle_beta   90.00
_cell.angle_gamma   90.00
#
_symmetry.space_group_name_H-M   'P 1'
#
loop_
_entity.id
_entity.type
_entity.pdbx_description
1 polymer ?
#
loop_
_entity_poly.entity_id
_entity_poly.type
_entity_poly.pdbx_seq_one_letter_code
_entity_poly.pdbx_strand_id
1 'polypeptide(L)'
;MPNIIKKIISALTKIGCLTFFTGSLLLADGFGPIPMSLKGAPVPNVPGLVGGSDPIIINKNKALILGKALFWDINVGSDGIACATCHFHAGADRRIKNQIAPAGKNSELPKEFELARDGTLRGPNAILKRNDFPFYQTDDPLSPTGSVIFNSDDVVSSSGTFGGDYRDVKSIATTNDQCNRSSDPVFHVGTKGTRKVEPRNTPTVINAVFNFRSFWDGRANNIFNGSSPWGDRDPDAGVWIRNGDGTVAKERLRLINSSLASLAISPPLDDSEMSCHGRTFADLGRKLLNRKPLEHQRVHWNDSVLGGLAHSTPNNLQKGLNTSYHQSIMEAFNPKYWD
;
A
#
# COMPACT_ATOMS: atom_id res chain seq x y z
N MET A 1 -28.70 5.31 65.75
CA MET A 1 -27.61 4.37 65.41
C MET A 1 -27.57 3.88 63.95
N PRO A 2 -28.67 3.68 63.18
CA PRO A 2 -28.58 3.06 61.85
C PRO A 2 -28.07 3.98 60.71
N ASN A 3 -28.20 5.30 60.85
CA ASN A 3 -27.78 6.25 59.80
C ASN A 3 -26.27 6.53 59.76
N ILE A 4 -25.56 6.34 60.87
CA ILE A 4 -24.10 6.55 60.94
C ILE A 4 -23.37 5.35 60.30
N ILE A 5 -23.87 4.13 60.55
CA ILE A 5 -23.32 2.89 59.97
C ILE A 5 -23.49 2.88 58.44
N LYS A 6 -24.64 3.33 57.90
CA LYS A 6 -24.84 3.46 56.44
C LYS A 6 -23.90 4.46 55.78
N LYS A 7 -23.60 5.59 56.44
CA LYS A 7 -22.63 6.59 55.93
C LYS A 7 -21.20 6.07 55.95
N ILE A 8 -20.81 5.33 56.99
CA ILE A 8 -19.47 4.74 57.10
C ILE A 8 -19.27 3.62 56.07
N ILE A 9 -20.27 2.77 55.86
CA ILE A 9 -20.22 1.73 54.81
C ILE A 9 -20.16 2.38 53.42
N SER A 10 -20.98 3.39 53.13
CA SER A 10 -20.92 4.11 51.84
C SER A 10 -19.59 4.81 51.58
N ALA A 11 -18.94 5.36 52.61
CA ALA A 11 -17.63 5.99 52.50
C ALA A 11 -16.52 4.94 52.27
N LEU A 12 -16.56 3.80 52.96
CA LEU A 12 -15.62 2.70 52.79
C LEU A 12 -15.76 2.02 51.41
N THR A 13 -16.97 1.88 50.86
CA THR A 13 -17.17 1.34 49.51
C THR A 13 -16.65 2.29 48.43
N LYS A 14 -16.77 3.62 48.62
CA LYS A 14 -16.21 4.62 47.69
C LYS A 14 -14.69 4.69 47.76
N ILE A 15 -14.09 4.59 48.95
CA ILE A 15 -12.63 4.57 49.12
C ILE A 15 -12.03 3.26 48.60
N GLY A 16 -12.69 2.11 48.82
CA GLY A 16 -12.29 0.83 48.24
C GLY A 16 -12.37 0.80 46.71
N CYS A 17 -13.41 1.38 46.10
CA CYS A 17 -13.47 1.49 44.63
C CYS A 17 -12.42 2.43 44.05
N LEU A 18 -12.00 3.47 44.79
CA LEU A 18 -10.97 4.40 44.35
C LEU A 18 -9.56 3.80 44.47
N THR A 19 -9.30 2.95 45.47
CA THR A 19 -8.03 2.23 45.61
C THR A 19 -7.90 0.99 44.73
N PHE A 20 -9.02 0.36 44.33
CA PHE A 20 -9.01 -0.70 43.32
C PHE A 20 -8.85 -0.17 41.89
N PHE A 21 -9.09 1.12 41.63
CA PHE A 21 -8.82 1.74 40.32
C PHE A 21 -7.44 2.40 40.20
N THR A 22 -6.77 2.70 41.31
CA THR A 22 -5.39 3.24 41.28
C THR A 22 -4.31 2.16 41.29
N GLY A 23 -4.66 0.89 41.53
CA GLY A 23 -3.72 -0.24 41.55
C GLY A 23 -3.35 -0.85 40.18
N SER A 24 -4.00 -0.44 39.09
CA SER A 24 -3.80 -1.04 37.75
C SER A 24 -3.03 -0.15 36.77
N LEU A 25 -2.61 1.05 37.20
CA LEU A 25 -1.99 2.06 36.34
C LEU A 25 -0.45 2.08 36.38
N LEU A 26 0.19 1.13 37.09
CA LEU A 26 1.65 1.09 37.26
C LEU A 26 2.38 -0.07 36.58
N LEU A 27 1.71 -0.87 35.74
CA LEU A 27 2.36 -1.90 34.92
C LEU A 27 1.71 -2.04 33.54
N ALA A 28 1.32 -0.93 32.92
CA ALA A 28 1.22 -0.88 31.47
C ALA A 28 2.58 -0.39 30.94
N ASP A 29 3.62 -1.21 31.10
CA ASP A 29 4.79 -1.10 30.22
C ASP A 29 4.27 -1.39 28.82
N GLY A 30 3.92 -0.32 28.09
CA GLY A 30 3.29 -0.32 26.76
C GLY A 30 4.19 -0.87 25.65
N PHE A 31 5.19 -1.67 25.99
CA PHE A 31 5.91 -2.47 25.02
C PHE A 31 5.14 -3.77 24.86
N GLY A 32 4.39 -3.88 23.76
CA GLY A 32 3.99 -5.18 23.23
C GLY A 32 5.20 -6.14 23.16
N PRO A 33 4.99 -7.45 23.00
CA PRO A 33 6.07 -8.43 23.06
C PRO A 33 7.27 -7.97 22.23
N ILE A 34 8.46 -7.97 22.85
CA ILE A 34 9.71 -7.57 22.19
C ILE A 34 9.75 -8.28 20.83
N PRO A 35 9.88 -7.54 19.71
CA PRO A 35 9.86 -8.15 18.39
C PRO A 35 10.92 -9.25 18.32
N MET A 36 10.49 -10.49 18.11
CA MET A 36 11.43 -11.59 17.94
C MET A 36 12.24 -11.36 16.65
N SER A 37 13.52 -11.73 16.69
CA SER A 37 14.34 -11.70 15.49
C SER A 37 13.72 -12.57 14.40
N LEU A 38 13.57 -12.02 13.19
CA LEU A 38 13.12 -12.76 12.01
C LEU A 38 14.27 -13.53 11.33
N LYS A 39 15.49 -13.47 11.86
CA LYS A 39 16.64 -14.19 11.29
C LYS A 39 16.39 -15.70 11.37
N GLY A 40 16.31 -16.34 10.20
CA GLY A 40 16.04 -17.78 10.10
C GLY A 40 14.58 -18.17 10.33
N ALA A 41 13.68 -17.20 10.53
CA ALA A 41 12.25 -17.48 10.60
C ALA A 41 11.77 -18.04 9.26
N PRO A 42 11.02 -19.15 9.24
CA PRO A 42 10.52 -19.73 8.00
C PRO A 42 9.50 -18.79 7.37
N VAL A 43 9.62 -18.56 6.07
CA VAL A 43 8.60 -17.81 5.32
C VAL A 43 7.25 -18.55 5.45
N PRO A 44 6.16 -17.87 5.83
CA PRO A 44 4.85 -18.50 5.94
C PRO A 44 4.47 -19.24 4.66
N ASN A 45 4.11 -20.51 4.80
CA ASN A 45 3.69 -21.32 3.66
C ASN A 45 2.35 -20.83 3.10
N VAL A 46 2.20 -20.83 1.78
CA VAL A 46 0.94 -20.52 1.08
C VAL A 46 0.51 -21.77 0.30
N PRO A 47 -0.28 -22.68 0.92
CA PRO A 47 -0.74 -23.90 0.27
C PRO A 47 -1.50 -23.62 -1.03
N GLY A 48 -1.24 -24.42 -2.08
CA GLY A 48 -1.85 -24.26 -3.40
C GLY A 48 -1.27 -23.14 -4.27
N LEU A 49 -0.42 -22.26 -3.71
CA LEU A 49 0.27 -21.26 -4.53
C LEU A 49 1.29 -21.92 -5.47
N VAL A 50 2.17 -22.74 -4.89
CA VAL A 50 3.18 -23.53 -5.62
C VAL A 50 3.10 -24.97 -5.14
N GLY A 51 3.11 -25.93 -6.07
CA GLY A 51 3.04 -27.37 -5.77
C GLY A 51 1.62 -27.87 -5.42
N GLY A 52 1.52 -29.16 -5.11
CA GLY A 52 0.25 -29.87 -5.05
C GLY A 52 -0.21 -30.37 -6.43
N SER A 53 -1.38 -31.00 -6.49
CA SER A 53 -1.95 -31.55 -7.73
C SER A 53 -2.54 -30.48 -8.66
N ASP A 54 -2.83 -29.29 -8.14
CA ASP A 54 -3.48 -28.20 -8.87
C ASP A 54 -2.95 -26.82 -8.41
N PRO A 55 -1.67 -26.51 -8.66
CA PRO A 55 -1.07 -25.25 -8.24
C PRO A 55 -1.58 -24.06 -9.06
N ILE A 56 -1.56 -22.86 -8.46
CA ILE A 56 -1.81 -21.60 -9.18
C ILE A 56 -0.61 -21.22 -10.05
N ILE A 57 0.59 -21.30 -9.48
CA ILE A 57 1.86 -21.01 -10.14
C ILE A 57 2.54 -22.33 -10.49
N ILE A 58 2.65 -22.60 -11.78
CA ILE A 58 3.35 -23.77 -12.32
C ILE A 58 4.86 -23.51 -12.49
N ASN A 59 5.26 -22.24 -12.62
CA ASN A 59 6.66 -21.85 -12.74
C ASN A 59 6.98 -20.66 -11.82
N LYS A 60 7.54 -20.98 -10.64
CA LYS A 60 7.89 -19.98 -9.63
C LYS A 60 8.90 -18.93 -10.12
N ASN A 61 9.86 -19.33 -10.94
CA ASN A 61 10.88 -18.40 -11.45
C ASN A 61 10.27 -17.37 -12.41
N LYS A 62 9.34 -17.79 -13.26
CA LYS A 62 8.61 -16.89 -14.17
C LYS A 62 7.66 -15.97 -13.41
N ALA A 63 6.97 -16.48 -12.39
CA ALA A 63 6.15 -15.65 -11.51
C ALA A 63 6.99 -14.58 -10.77
N LEU A 64 8.22 -14.91 -10.36
CA LEU A 64 9.14 -13.98 -9.73
C LEU A 64 9.55 -12.85 -10.68
N ILE A 65 9.91 -13.19 -11.93
CA ILE A 65 10.21 -12.22 -12.99
C ILE A 65 9.01 -11.30 -13.24
N LEU A 66 7.83 -11.88 -13.44
CA LEU A 66 6.58 -11.15 -13.68
C LEU A 66 6.24 -10.20 -12.53
N GLY A 67 6.30 -10.69 -11.30
CA GLY A 67 6.02 -9.90 -10.09
C GLY A 67 6.99 -8.74 -9.93
N LYS A 68 8.30 -8.97 -10.14
CA LYS A 68 9.29 -7.89 -10.11
C LYS A 68 9.06 -6.88 -11.23
N ALA A 69 8.76 -7.32 -12.45
CA ALA A 69 8.48 -6.40 -13.54
C ALA A 69 7.25 -5.52 -13.24
N LEU A 70 6.12 -6.10 -12.80
CA LEU A 70 4.92 -5.35 -12.39
C LEU A 70 5.20 -4.36 -11.25
N PHE A 71 5.97 -4.76 -10.25
CA PHE A 71 6.29 -3.89 -9.11
C PHE A 71 7.01 -2.60 -9.55
N TRP A 72 7.84 -2.69 -10.59
CA TRP A 72 8.62 -1.56 -11.09
C TRP A 72 7.93 -0.81 -12.23
N ASP A 73 6.99 -1.40 -12.98
CA ASP A 73 6.49 -0.82 -14.23
C ASP A 73 5.54 0.36 -14.02
N ILE A 74 5.92 1.52 -14.55
CA ILE A 74 5.13 2.75 -14.46
C ILE A 74 3.83 2.71 -15.28
N ASN A 75 3.71 1.76 -16.21
CA ASN A 75 2.47 1.51 -16.94
C ASN A 75 1.38 0.88 -16.07
N VAL A 76 1.73 0.31 -14.91
CA VAL A 76 0.74 -0.23 -13.98
C VAL A 76 -0.17 0.89 -13.47
N GLY A 77 0.37 2.07 -13.15
CA GLY A 77 -0.43 3.25 -12.83
C GLY A 77 -1.00 3.96 -14.07
N SER A 78 -1.91 4.89 -13.82
CA SER A 78 -2.51 5.73 -14.86
C SER A 78 -1.59 6.83 -15.35
N ASP A 79 -0.65 7.33 -14.53
CA ASP A 79 0.17 8.49 -14.88
C ASP A 79 1.66 8.42 -14.48
N GLY A 80 2.19 7.21 -14.57
CA GLY A 80 3.62 6.96 -14.40
C GLY A 80 4.04 6.66 -12.97
N ILE A 81 3.09 6.37 -12.08
CA ILE A 81 3.35 5.81 -10.75
C ILE A 81 3.41 4.29 -10.85
N ALA A 82 4.45 3.70 -10.26
CA ALA A 82 4.59 2.27 -10.01
C ALA A 82 4.62 2.01 -8.50
N CYS A 83 4.50 0.75 -8.07
CA CYS A 83 4.72 0.40 -6.65
C CYS A 83 6.10 0.88 -6.20
N ALA A 84 7.13 0.65 -7.03
CA ALA A 84 8.50 1.08 -6.75
C ALA A 84 8.64 2.60 -6.58
N THR A 85 7.76 3.44 -7.15
CA THR A 85 7.84 4.90 -7.01
C THR A 85 7.81 5.33 -5.54
N CYS A 86 7.04 4.61 -4.69
CA CYS A 86 6.93 4.87 -3.26
C CYS A 86 7.81 3.94 -2.39
N HIS A 87 8.38 2.88 -2.97
CA HIS A 87 9.08 1.83 -2.20
C HIS A 87 10.55 1.59 -2.59
N PHE A 88 11.13 2.40 -3.49
CA PHE A 88 12.46 2.15 -4.06
C PHE A 88 13.64 2.27 -3.08
N HIS A 89 13.45 2.79 -1.86
CA HIS A 89 14.53 2.97 -0.91
C HIS A 89 14.27 2.30 0.41
N ALA A 90 14.87 1.11 0.60
CA ALA A 90 14.62 0.30 1.79
C ALA A 90 13.11 0.08 2.06
N GLY A 91 12.29 0.06 0.99
CA GLY A 91 10.84 -0.06 1.08
C GLY A 91 10.08 1.21 1.41
N ALA A 92 10.73 2.37 1.50
CA ALA A 92 10.12 3.65 1.83
C ALA A 92 10.31 4.70 0.72
N ASP A 93 9.48 5.74 0.77
CA ASP A 93 9.55 6.88 -0.13
C ASP A 93 10.53 7.92 0.44
N ARG A 94 11.62 8.16 -0.28
CA ARG A 94 12.61 9.21 0.08
C ARG A 94 12.41 10.50 -0.69
N ARG A 95 11.37 10.59 -1.52
CA ARG A 95 11.06 11.85 -2.22
C ARG A 95 10.73 12.90 -1.16
N ILE A 96 10.99 14.16 -1.49
CA ILE A 96 10.77 15.29 -0.57
C ILE A 96 9.71 16.27 -1.08
N LYS A 97 9.25 16.09 -2.33
CA LYS A 97 8.32 17.00 -2.99
C LYS A 97 6.96 16.32 -3.16
N ASN A 98 5.87 17.04 -2.87
CA ASN A 98 4.51 16.49 -2.81
C ASN A 98 4.39 15.33 -1.82
N GLN A 99 4.79 15.55 -0.57
CA GLN A 99 4.85 14.47 0.44
C GLN A 99 4.02 14.79 1.68
N ILE A 100 3.08 15.73 1.59
CA ILE A 100 2.21 16.14 2.69
C ILE A 100 0.76 15.95 2.26
N ALA A 101 -0.02 15.28 3.09
CA ALA A 101 -1.48 15.24 3.04
C ALA A 101 -2.03 16.06 4.21
N PRO A 102 -3.15 16.77 4.06
CA PRO A 102 -3.66 17.68 5.09
C PRO A 102 -4.24 16.94 6.30
N ALA A 103 -4.60 15.67 6.16
CA ALA A 103 -5.13 14.88 7.26
C ALA A 103 -4.97 13.37 7.02
N GLY A 104 -5.13 12.58 8.08
CA GLY A 104 -5.14 11.11 8.04
C GLY A 104 -6.37 10.50 7.37
N LYS A 105 -6.27 9.22 6.94
CA LYS A 105 -7.27 8.55 6.04
C LYS A 105 -8.72 8.53 6.58
N ASN A 106 -8.89 8.64 7.89
CA ASN A 106 -10.20 8.61 8.56
C ASN A 106 -10.40 9.85 9.45
N SER A 107 -9.73 10.95 9.13
CA SER A 107 -9.91 12.19 9.86
C SER A 107 -11.20 12.88 9.42
N GLU A 108 -11.99 13.34 10.39
CA GLU A 108 -13.15 14.22 10.16
C GLU A 108 -12.72 15.72 10.14
N LEU A 109 -11.41 15.99 10.24
CA LEU A 109 -10.88 17.35 10.19
C LEU A 109 -10.98 17.93 8.77
N PRO A 110 -10.99 19.28 8.63
CA PRO A 110 -10.92 19.93 7.33
C PRO A 110 -9.71 19.45 6.54
N LYS A 111 -9.86 19.28 5.22
CA LYS A 111 -8.75 18.90 4.32
C LYS A 111 -7.93 20.13 3.93
N GLU A 112 -7.44 20.86 4.92
CA GLU A 112 -6.66 22.08 4.76
C GLU A 112 -5.24 21.87 5.28
N PHE A 113 -4.25 22.42 4.59
CA PHE A 113 -2.86 22.29 5.01
C PHE A 113 -2.52 23.29 6.09
N GLU A 114 -1.86 22.82 7.14
CA GLU A 114 -1.44 23.68 8.24
C GLU A 114 -0.06 24.29 8.02
N LEU A 115 0.14 25.49 8.58
CA LEU A 115 1.44 26.15 8.57
C LEU A 115 2.48 25.30 9.31
N ALA A 116 3.71 25.29 8.80
CA ALA A 116 4.85 24.80 9.55
C ALA A 116 5.08 25.65 10.81
N ARG A 117 5.87 25.14 11.75
CA ARG A 117 6.24 25.85 12.98
C ARG A 117 6.88 27.22 12.73
N ASP A 118 7.60 27.38 11.62
CA ASP A 118 8.23 28.64 11.21
C ASP A 118 7.26 29.60 10.48
N GLY A 119 5.97 29.25 10.41
CA GLY A 119 4.94 30.00 9.71
C GLY A 119 4.90 29.78 8.20
N THR A 120 5.77 28.92 7.64
CA THR A 120 5.77 28.66 6.19
C THR A 120 4.58 27.80 5.78
N LEU A 121 3.96 28.14 4.64
CA LEU A 121 2.88 27.35 4.06
C LEU A 121 3.42 25.98 3.63
N ARG A 122 2.80 24.93 4.15
CA ARG A 122 3.00 23.55 3.69
C ARG A 122 1.85 23.16 2.76
N GLY A 123 2.05 22.10 1.97
CA GLY A 123 0.99 21.52 1.16
C GLY A 123 1.39 21.18 -0.27
N PRO A 124 0.50 21.36 -1.26
CA PRO A 124 0.72 20.86 -2.60
C PRO A 124 1.97 21.48 -3.22
N ASN A 125 2.78 20.69 -3.91
CA ASN A 125 4.05 21.11 -4.52
C ASN A 125 5.15 21.59 -3.55
N ALA A 126 4.91 21.55 -2.23
CA ALA A 126 5.92 21.89 -1.22
C ALA A 126 7.07 20.88 -1.19
N ILE A 127 8.23 21.35 -0.71
CA ILE A 127 9.44 20.54 -0.48
C ILE A 127 9.63 20.42 1.03
N LEU A 128 9.64 19.18 1.54
CA LEU A 128 9.92 18.88 2.93
C LEU A 128 11.32 19.34 3.34
N LYS A 129 11.37 19.96 4.52
CA LYS A 129 12.57 20.43 5.19
C LYS A 129 12.73 19.69 6.51
N ARG A 130 13.96 19.67 7.01
CA ARG A 130 14.26 19.10 8.34
C ARG A 130 13.45 19.77 9.46
N ASN A 131 13.26 21.08 9.39
CA ASN A 131 12.55 21.87 10.41
C ASN A 131 11.02 21.71 10.35
N ASP A 132 10.48 21.00 9.37
CA ASP A 132 9.05 20.64 9.34
C ASP A 132 8.71 19.57 10.39
N PHE A 133 9.73 18.91 10.95
CA PHE A 133 9.60 17.85 11.94
C PHE A 133 10.06 18.27 13.35
N PRO A 134 9.50 17.64 14.40
CA PRO A 134 8.34 16.74 14.35
C PRO A 134 7.01 17.53 14.27
N PHE A 135 5.96 16.84 13.80
CA PHE A 135 4.59 17.40 13.64
C PHE A 135 3.85 17.52 14.98
N TYR A 136 4.40 16.93 16.05
CA TYR A 136 3.95 17.07 17.43
C TYR A 136 5.16 17.38 18.30
N GLN A 137 5.09 18.45 19.09
CA GLN A 137 6.15 18.89 20.00
C GLN A 137 5.57 19.32 21.33
N THR A 138 6.28 18.97 22.39
CA THR A 138 6.07 19.45 23.75
C THR A 138 7.19 20.41 24.17
N ASP A 139 6.96 21.18 25.23
CA ASP A 139 7.97 22.01 25.90
C ASP A 139 9.17 21.19 26.41
N ASP A 140 8.95 19.94 26.81
CA ASP A 140 9.96 18.93 27.09
C ASP A 140 9.66 17.62 26.33
N PRO A 141 10.45 17.24 25.31
CA PRO A 141 10.23 16.02 24.52
C PRO A 141 10.51 14.72 25.27
N LEU A 142 11.17 14.77 26.44
CA LEU A 142 11.43 13.61 27.28
C LEU A 142 10.35 13.43 28.36
N SER A 143 9.48 14.42 28.54
CA SER A 143 8.39 14.36 29.50
C SER A 143 7.11 13.83 28.86
N PRO A 144 6.53 12.73 29.36
CA PRO A 144 5.25 12.22 28.87
C PRO A 144 4.07 13.15 29.18
N THR A 145 4.26 14.17 30.02
CA THR A 145 3.24 15.15 30.43
C THR A 145 3.63 16.58 30.05
N GLY A 146 4.57 16.76 29.12
CA GLY A 146 4.96 18.08 28.63
C GLY A 146 3.78 18.82 27.97
N SER A 147 3.78 20.15 28.07
CA SER A 147 2.77 21.00 27.44
C SER A 147 2.99 21.03 25.94
N VAL A 148 1.93 20.88 25.15
CA VAL A 148 2.01 20.93 23.68
C VAL A 148 2.35 22.35 23.22
N ILE A 149 3.43 22.49 22.46
CA ILE A 149 3.89 23.78 21.88
C ILE A 149 3.67 23.85 20.37
N PHE A 150 3.52 22.70 19.72
CA PHE A 150 3.19 22.59 18.30
C PHE A 150 2.50 21.26 18.07
N ASN A 151 1.40 21.29 17.32
CA ASN A 151 0.68 20.11 16.89
C ASN A 151 0.15 20.37 15.49
N SER A 152 0.27 19.37 14.64
CA SER A 152 -0.25 19.42 13.29
C SER A 152 -0.82 18.08 12.87
N ASP A 153 -1.98 18.11 12.20
CA ASP A 153 -2.66 16.92 11.69
C ASP A 153 -2.23 16.51 10.27
N ASP A 154 -1.46 17.38 9.60
CA ASP A 154 -0.77 17.08 8.35
C ASP A 154 0.05 15.77 8.48
N VAL A 155 0.01 14.95 7.44
CA VAL A 155 0.69 13.65 7.39
C VAL A 155 1.78 13.68 6.34
N VAL A 156 3.02 13.30 6.72
CA VAL A 156 4.09 13.05 5.76
C VAL A 156 3.99 11.65 5.17
N SER A 157 3.87 11.61 3.84
CA SER A 157 3.49 10.41 3.10
C SER A 157 3.88 10.49 1.62
N SER A 158 3.57 9.46 0.85
CA SER A 158 4.02 9.29 -0.52
C SER A 158 3.12 9.99 -1.54
N SER A 159 3.76 10.66 -2.49
CA SER A 159 3.11 11.26 -3.65
C SER A 159 2.59 10.20 -4.64
N GLY A 160 1.30 10.22 -4.93
CA GLY A 160 0.65 9.31 -5.86
C GLY A 160 0.31 9.94 -7.21
N THR A 161 -0.88 9.62 -7.72
CA THR A 161 -1.41 10.08 -9.01
C THR A 161 -1.74 11.57 -9.00
N PHE A 162 -1.88 12.18 -10.17
CA PHE A 162 -2.52 13.49 -10.32
C PHE A 162 -4.06 13.42 -10.27
N GLY A 163 -4.64 12.21 -10.21
CA GLY A 163 -6.09 12.00 -10.18
C GLY A 163 -6.77 12.24 -11.53
N GLY A 164 -8.04 12.62 -11.46
CA GLY A 164 -8.95 12.74 -12.61
C GLY A 164 -9.78 11.47 -12.85
N ASP A 165 -10.77 11.56 -13.72
CA ASP A 165 -11.68 10.46 -14.05
C ASP A 165 -11.13 9.64 -15.22
N TYR A 166 -11.11 8.32 -15.07
CA TYR A 166 -10.68 7.40 -16.12
C TYR A 166 -11.61 7.51 -17.33
N ARG A 167 -11.02 7.59 -18.52
CA ARG A 167 -11.75 7.63 -19.79
C ARG A 167 -11.46 6.41 -20.65
N ASP A 168 -10.18 6.16 -20.92
CA ASP A 168 -9.77 5.10 -21.82
C ASP A 168 -8.28 4.75 -21.63
N VAL A 169 -7.85 3.63 -22.19
CA VAL A 169 -6.46 3.24 -22.25
C VAL A 169 -6.08 2.73 -23.63
N LYS A 170 -4.93 3.18 -24.14
CA LYS A 170 -4.37 2.63 -25.37
C LYS A 170 -3.46 1.47 -25.06
N SER A 171 -3.59 0.38 -25.80
CA SER A 171 -2.76 -0.83 -25.64
C SER A 171 -1.32 -0.65 -26.13
N ILE A 172 -1.06 0.36 -26.98
CA ILE A 172 0.24 0.56 -27.64
C ILE A 172 0.74 2.01 -27.47
N ALA A 173 2.04 2.17 -27.25
CA ALA A 173 2.85 3.41 -27.29
C ALA A 173 2.58 4.51 -26.25
N THR A 174 1.41 4.56 -25.59
CA THR A 174 1.16 5.58 -24.54
C THR A 174 1.50 5.06 -23.15
N THR A 175 2.36 5.74 -22.41
CA THR A 175 2.67 5.36 -21.01
C THR A 175 1.47 5.52 -20.09
N ASN A 176 0.71 6.61 -20.28
CA ASN A 176 -0.38 7.01 -19.40
C ASN A 176 -1.74 6.57 -19.92
N ASP A 177 -2.68 6.39 -19.00
CA ASP A 177 -4.10 6.28 -19.31
C ASP A 177 -4.64 7.65 -19.75
N GLN A 178 -5.76 7.65 -20.47
CA GLN A 178 -6.48 8.87 -20.76
C GLN A 178 -7.44 9.17 -19.61
N CYS A 179 -7.25 10.31 -18.97
CA CYS A 179 -8.09 10.73 -17.86
C CYS A 179 -8.58 12.16 -18.10
N ASN A 180 -9.83 12.43 -17.71
CA ASN A 180 -10.37 13.77 -17.64
C ASN A 180 -9.80 14.43 -16.39
N ARG A 181 -8.89 15.38 -16.58
CA ARG A 181 -8.15 16.02 -15.50
C ARG A 181 -8.69 17.41 -15.22
N SER A 182 -8.88 17.69 -13.94
CA SER A 182 -9.11 19.02 -13.38
C SER A 182 -8.13 19.22 -12.22
N SER A 183 -7.97 20.46 -11.76
CA SER A 183 -7.24 20.71 -10.53
C SER A 183 -8.00 20.09 -9.37
N ASP A 184 -7.34 19.21 -8.62
CA ASP A 184 -7.90 18.64 -7.39
C ASP A 184 -8.18 19.79 -6.38
N PRO A 185 -9.33 19.78 -5.68
CA PRO A 185 -9.70 20.85 -4.75
C PRO A 185 -8.73 21.01 -3.57
N VAL A 186 -7.97 19.97 -3.22
CA VAL A 186 -6.98 19.97 -2.15
C VAL A 186 -5.57 20.05 -2.73
N PHE A 187 -5.27 19.22 -3.71
CA PHE A 187 -3.92 19.07 -4.26
C PHE A 187 -3.72 19.92 -5.52
N HIS A 188 -3.64 21.25 -5.34
CA HIS A 188 -3.37 22.19 -6.43
C HIS A 188 -2.51 23.39 -6.01
N VAL A 189 -1.94 24.09 -7.00
CA VAL A 189 -1.34 25.42 -6.85
C VAL A 189 -1.96 26.34 -7.90
N GLY A 190 -2.77 27.30 -7.46
CA GLY A 190 -3.61 28.10 -8.35
C GLY A 190 -4.51 27.19 -9.19
N THR A 191 -4.47 27.31 -10.51
CA THR A 191 -5.30 26.47 -11.41
C THR A 191 -4.65 25.14 -11.81
N LYS A 192 -3.45 24.83 -11.28
CA LYS A 192 -2.69 23.63 -11.66
C LYS A 192 -2.81 22.56 -10.60
N GLY A 193 -3.38 21.41 -10.96
CA GLY A 193 -3.36 20.21 -10.12
C GLY A 193 -1.93 19.72 -9.88
N THR A 194 -1.65 19.27 -8.66
CA THR A 194 -0.42 18.59 -8.27
C THR A 194 -0.71 17.10 -8.09
N ARG A 195 0.32 16.31 -7.77
CA ARG A 195 0.09 14.93 -7.35
C ARG A 195 -0.65 14.93 -6.00
N LYS A 196 -1.63 14.04 -5.87
CA LYS A 196 -2.27 13.69 -4.61
C LYS A 196 -1.23 13.02 -3.71
N VAL A 197 -1.45 13.09 -2.40
CA VAL A 197 -0.59 12.47 -1.41
C VAL A 197 -1.42 11.55 -0.55
N GLU A 198 -0.91 10.33 -0.32
CA GLU A 198 -1.62 9.36 0.50
C GLU A 198 -1.78 9.87 1.94
N PRO A 199 -2.92 9.63 2.58
CA PRO A 199 -3.16 10.10 3.95
C PRO A 199 -2.52 9.19 5.01
N ARG A 200 -1.61 8.28 4.61
CA ARG A 200 -0.80 7.43 5.49
C ARG A 200 0.53 7.13 4.84
N ASN A 201 1.62 7.22 5.62
CA ASN A 201 2.95 6.87 5.14
C ASN A 201 2.99 5.44 4.57
N THR A 202 3.69 5.29 3.45
CA THR A 202 3.84 4.01 2.76
C THR A 202 4.65 3.02 3.61
N PRO A 203 4.10 1.85 3.96
CA PRO A 203 4.81 0.87 4.79
C PRO A 203 5.99 0.23 4.07
N THR A 204 6.97 -0.27 4.81
CA THR A 204 8.10 -0.99 4.21
C THR A 204 7.64 -2.31 3.58
N VAL A 205 8.22 -2.65 2.43
CA VAL A 205 8.08 -3.98 1.80
C VAL A 205 9.00 -5.03 2.42
N ILE A 206 9.99 -4.61 3.22
CA ILE A 206 10.95 -5.51 3.85
C ILE A 206 10.23 -6.31 4.94
N ASN A 207 10.40 -7.64 4.92
CA ASN A 207 9.76 -8.57 5.86
C ASN A 207 8.22 -8.55 5.84
N ALA A 208 7.58 -7.85 4.89
CA ALA A 208 6.13 -7.74 4.82
C ALA A 208 5.43 -9.09 4.55
N VAL A 209 6.18 -10.09 4.08
CA VAL A 209 5.70 -11.48 3.94
C VAL A 209 5.30 -12.12 5.28
N PHE A 210 5.83 -11.61 6.40
CA PHE A 210 5.49 -12.09 7.74
C PHE A 210 4.26 -11.40 8.34
N ASN A 211 3.70 -10.39 7.66
CA ASN A 211 2.51 -9.71 8.15
C ASN A 211 1.29 -10.63 8.03
N PHE A 212 0.68 -10.97 9.16
CA PHE A 212 -0.63 -11.63 9.15
C PHE A 212 -1.72 -10.72 8.55
N ARG A 213 -1.69 -9.42 8.87
CA ARG A 213 -2.54 -8.38 8.25
C ARG A 213 -1.70 -7.14 8.02
N SER A 214 -1.81 -6.52 6.85
CA SER A 214 -1.00 -5.32 6.53
C SER A 214 -1.69 -4.03 6.95
N PHE A 215 -3.02 -3.98 6.98
CA PHE A 215 -3.77 -2.77 7.37
C PHE A 215 -4.76 -3.01 8.50
N TRP A 216 -4.82 -2.06 9.43
CA TRP A 216 -5.67 -2.12 10.63
C TRP A 216 -7.14 -1.81 10.33
N ASP A 217 -7.42 -1.12 9.22
CA ASP A 217 -8.78 -0.92 8.68
C ASP A 217 -9.38 -2.21 8.07
N GLY A 218 -8.65 -3.33 8.14
CA GLY A 218 -9.07 -4.63 7.68
C GLY A 218 -8.79 -4.89 6.19
N ARG A 219 -8.37 -3.91 5.38
CA ARG A 219 -7.85 -4.19 4.03
C ARG A 219 -6.57 -5.04 4.11
N ALA A 220 -6.12 -5.54 2.96
CA ALA A 220 -4.94 -6.41 2.87
C ALA A 220 -5.04 -7.64 3.80
N ASN A 221 -6.16 -8.34 3.69
CA ASN A 221 -6.50 -9.48 4.55
C ASN A 221 -5.53 -10.66 4.37
N ASN A 222 -5.25 -11.40 5.44
CA ASN A 222 -4.44 -12.63 5.41
C ASN A 222 -4.90 -13.66 4.37
N ILE A 223 -6.20 -13.67 4.07
CA ILE A 223 -6.82 -14.54 3.08
C ILE A 223 -6.97 -13.73 1.80
N PHE A 224 -6.21 -14.07 0.76
CA PHE A 224 -6.40 -13.51 -0.57
C PHE A 224 -7.47 -14.29 -1.32
N ASN A 225 -8.46 -13.58 -1.85
CA ASN A 225 -9.61 -14.14 -2.52
C ASN A 225 -9.59 -14.02 -4.05
N GLY A 226 -8.47 -13.54 -4.61
CA GLY A 226 -8.27 -13.43 -6.06
C GLY A 226 -8.65 -12.09 -6.68
N SER A 227 -9.55 -11.31 -6.05
CA SER A 227 -10.14 -10.14 -6.72
C SER A 227 -10.41 -8.93 -5.82
N SER A 228 -10.21 -8.99 -4.51
CA SER A 228 -10.39 -7.85 -3.60
C SER A 228 -9.46 -7.90 -2.37
N PRO A 229 -9.21 -6.76 -1.68
CA PRO A 229 -8.36 -6.72 -0.49
C PRO A 229 -9.04 -7.26 0.78
N TRP A 230 -10.31 -7.65 0.71
CA TRP A 230 -11.17 -7.85 1.88
C TRP A 230 -11.17 -9.26 2.45
N GLY A 231 -10.64 -10.23 1.70
CA GLY A 231 -10.64 -11.65 2.03
C GLY A 231 -12.07 -12.21 2.06
N ASP A 232 -12.39 -13.05 3.04
CA ASP A 232 -13.68 -13.76 3.07
C ASP A 232 -14.92 -12.86 3.24
N ARG A 233 -14.74 -11.57 3.52
CA ARG A 233 -15.81 -10.58 3.66
C ARG A 233 -16.37 -10.08 2.33
N ASP A 234 -15.68 -10.31 1.22
CA ASP A 234 -16.24 -10.04 -0.10
C ASP A 234 -17.00 -11.29 -0.58
N PRO A 235 -18.35 -11.25 -0.62
CA PRO A 235 -19.15 -12.39 -1.06
C PRO A 235 -19.01 -12.66 -2.56
N ASP A 236 -18.65 -11.64 -3.34
CA ASP A 236 -18.59 -11.69 -4.80
C ASP A 236 -17.18 -12.01 -5.32
N ALA A 237 -16.21 -12.22 -4.42
CA ALA A 237 -14.83 -12.46 -4.80
C ALA A 237 -14.59 -13.81 -5.48
N GLY A 238 -13.65 -13.82 -6.43
CA GLY A 238 -13.22 -15.04 -7.09
C GLY A 238 -12.36 -14.78 -8.32
N VAL A 239 -11.78 -15.85 -8.83
CA VAL A 239 -10.99 -15.90 -10.06
C VAL A 239 -11.80 -16.60 -11.15
N TRP A 240 -11.59 -16.19 -12.40
CA TRP A 240 -12.19 -16.89 -13.53
C TRP A 240 -11.35 -18.10 -13.89
N ILE A 241 -12.00 -19.24 -14.04
CA ILE A 241 -11.39 -20.52 -14.39
C ILE A 241 -12.09 -21.07 -15.62
N ARG A 242 -11.30 -21.52 -16.59
CA ARG A 242 -11.77 -22.30 -17.72
C ARG A 242 -11.86 -23.77 -17.35
N ASN A 243 -13.06 -24.32 -17.46
CA ASN A 243 -13.37 -25.73 -17.23
C ASN A 243 -12.91 -26.59 -18.41
N GLY A 244 -12.77 -27.90 -18.18
CA GLY A 244 -12.37 -28.85 -19.22
C GLY A 244 -13.34 -28.97 -20.41
N ASP A 245 -14.59 -28.53 -20.24
CA ASP A 245 -15.61 -28.45 -21.31
C ASP A 245 -15.55 -27.13 -22.09
N GLY A 246 -14.61 -26.24 -21.76
CA GLY A 246 -14.41 -24.94 -22.40
C GLY A 246 -15.28 -23.81 -21.83
N THR A 247 -16.17 -24.08 -20.87
CA THR A 247 -16.93 -23.05 -20.16
C THR A 247 -16.04 -22.26 -19.19
N VAL A 248 -16.42 -21.03 -18.86
CA VAL A 248 -15.71 -20.20 -17.89
C VAL A 248 -16.60 -19.99 -16.66
N ALA A 249 -16.09 -20.31 -15.49
CA ALA A 249 -16.78 -20.16 -14.22
C ALA A 249 -15.98 -19.26 -13.28
N LYS A 250 -16.69 -18.50 -12.42
CA LYS A 250 -16.05 -17.75 -11.35
C LYS A 250 -15.96 -18.64 -10.13
N GLU A 251 -14.74 -18.91 -9.68
CA GLU A 251 -14.47 -19.73 -8.51
C GLU A 251 -13.88 -18.91 -7.37
N ARG A 252 -14.33 -19.22 -6.16
CA ARG A 252 -13.84 -18.55 -4.96
C ARG A 252 -12.44 -19.05 -4.64
N LEU A 253 -11.46 -18.15 -4.73
CA LEU A 253 -10.10 -18.44 -4.30
C LEU A 253 -9.96 -18.16 -2.79
N ARG A 254 -9.11 -18.92 -2.10
CA ARG A 254 -8.87 -18.73 -0.67
C ARG A 254 -7.43 -19.07 -0.28
N LEU A 255 -6.50 -18.17 -0.58
CA LEU A 255 -5.09 -18.33 -0.22
C LEU A 255 -4.81 -17.72 1.15
N ILE A 256 -4.47 -18.56 2.14
CA ILE A 256 -4.03 -18.10 3.46
C ILE A 256 -2.61 -17.52 3.41
N ASN A 257 -2.18 -16.78 4.44
CA ASN A 257 -0.84 -16.18 4.55
C ASN A 257 -0.49 -15.27 3.35
N SER A 258 -1.50 -14.60 2.81
CA SER A 258 -1.45 -13.87 1.54
C SER A 258 -1.89 -12.41 1.68
N SER A 259 -1.61 -11.78 2.83
CA SER A 259 -1.87 -10.36 3.08
C SER A 259 -1.27 -9.43 2.02
N LEU A 260 -0.07 -9.76 1.53
CA LEU A 260 0.60 -9.05 0.44
C LEU A 260 -0.15 -9.15 -0.90
N ALA A 261 -0.70 -10.31 -1.23
CA ALA A 261 -1.49 -10.47 -2.46
C ALA A 261 -2.78 -9.67 -2.38
N SER A 262 -3.46 -9.70 -1.23
CA SER A 262 -4.63 -8.86 -0.94
C SER A 262 -4.31 -7.36 -1.03
N LEU A 263 -3.12 -6.94 -0.59
CA LEU A 263 -2.67 -5.55 -0.71
C LEU A 263 -2.41 -5.17 -2.17
N ALA A 264 -1.65 -5.99 -2.89
CA ALA A 264 -1.09 -5.66 -4.20
C ALA A 264 -2.15 -5.29 -5.26
N ILE A 265 -3.39 -5.73 -5.07
CA ILE A 265 -4.48 -5.46 -6.00
C ILE A 265 -5.26 -4.15 -5.70
N SER A 266 -4.96 -3.42 -4.63
CA SER A 266 -5.65 -2.14 -4.35
C SER A 266 -4.96 -0.93 -5.00
N PRO A 267 -3.65 -0.71 -4.80
CA PRO A 267 -2.99 0.51 -5.28
C PRO A 267 -3.13 0.80 -6.78
N PRO A 268 -3.05 -0.19 -7.69
CA PRO A 268 -3.19 0.07 -9.13
C PRO A 268 -4.53 0.66 -9.57
N LEU A 269 -5.56 0.58 -8.73
CA LEU A 269 -6.90 1.12 -8.98
C LEU A 269 -7.29 2.28 -8.05
N ASP A 270 -6.47 2.58 -7.04
CA ASP A 270 -6.76 3.65 -6.09
C ASP A 270 -6.47 5.02 -6.72
N ASP A 271 -7.46 5.93 -6.64
CA ASP A 271 -7.46 7.23 -7.32
C ASP A 271 -6.58 8.29 -6.66
N SER A 272 -5.91 7.93 -5.56
CA SER A 272 -4.92 8.74 -4.86
C SER A 272 -3.53 8.13 -5.02
N GLU A 273 -3.42 6.79 -4.96
CA GLU A 273 -2.14 6.08 -5.05
C GLU A 273 -1.60 6.06 -6.50
N MET A 274 -2.29 5.40 -7.43
CA MET A 274 -1.71 5.09 -8.76
C MET A 274 -2.64 5.32 -9.95
N SER A 275 -3.94 5.49 -9.73
CA SER A 275 -4.95 5.43 -10.79
C SER A 275 -5.69 6.74 -10.99
N CYS A 276 -6.38 6.86 -12.12
CA CYS A 276 -7.53 7.73 -12.27
C CYS A 276 -8.78 7.05 -11.70
N HIS A 277 -9.75 7.84 -11.26
CA HIS A 277 -10.99 7.36 -10.65
C HIS A 277 -11.80 6.50 -11.64
N GLY A 278 -12.33 5.37 -11.19
CA GLY A 278 -13.19 4.48 -11.99
C GLY A 278 -12.48 3.47 -12.91
N ARG A 279 -11.15 3.44 -12.93
CA ARG A 279 -10.38 2.42 -13.68
C ARG A 279 -10.57 1.02 -13.07
N THR A 280 -10.65 -0.01 -13.92
CA THR A 280 -10.79 -1.41 -13.48
C THR A 280 -9.55 -2.28 -13.77
N PHE A 281 -9.47 -3.47 -13.15
CA PHE A 281 -8.44 -4.45 -13.51
C PHE A 281 -8.53 -4.94 -14.96
N ALA A 282 -9.74 -4.99 -15.53
CA ALA A 282 -9.90 -5.35 -16.93
C ALA A 282 -9.24 -4.31 -17.85
N ASP A 283 -9.33 -3.03 -17.51
CA ASP A 283 -8.67 -1.94 -18.24
C ASP A 283 -7.15 -2.02 -18.09
N LEU A 284 -6.65 -2.26 -16.87
CA LEU A 284 -5.23 -2.52 -16.62
C LEU A 284 -4.72 -3.72 -17.43
N GLY A 285 -5.49 -4.81 -17.49
CA GLY A 285 -5.19 -5.99 -18.29
C GLY A 285 -5.10 -5.65 -19.78
N ARG A 286 -6.11 -4.96 -20.33
CA ARG A 286 -6.10 -4.48 -21.73
C ARG A 286 -4.90 -3.59 -22.06
N LYS A 287 -4.46 -2.78 -21.09
CA LYS A 287 -3.25 -1.96 -21.22
C LYS A 287 -2.00 -2.82 -21.31
N LEU A 288 -1.83 -3.75 -20.38
CA LEU A 288 -0.53 -4.40 -20.14
C LEU A 288 -0.29 -5.67 -20.95
N LEU A 289 -1.30 -6.50 -21.20
CA LEU A 289 -1.09 -7.87 -21.72
C LEU A 289 -0.15 -7.93 -22.93
N ASN A 290 -0.33 -7.02 -23.90
CA ASN A 290 0.46 -7.00 -25.13
C ASN A 290 1.75 -6.15 -25.05
N ARG A 291 2.01 -5.50 -23.91
CA ARG A 291 3.18 -4.64 -23.73
C ARG A 291 4.41 -5.44 -23.33
N LYS A 292 5.56 -4.85 -23.65
CA LYS A 292 6.84 -5.31 -23.11
C LYS A 292 6.96 -4.77 -21.68
N PRO A 293 7.27 -5.63 -20.69
CA PRO A 293 7.48 -5.13 -19.34
C PRO A 293 8.63 -4.13 -19.31
N LEU A 294 8.44 -3.05 -18.55
CA LEU A 294 9.40 -1.96 -18.36
C LEU A 294 9.80 -1.24 -19.66
N GLU A 295 8.94 -1.22 -20.69
CA GLU A 295 9.23 -0.63 -22.01
C GLU A 295 9.67 0.85 -21.98
N HIS A 296 9.35 1.57 -20.90
CA HIS A 296 9.72 2.97 -20.71
C HIS A 296 10.89 3.17 -19.73
N GLN A 297 11.38 2.11 -19.12
CA GLN A 297 12.36 2.16 -18.02
C GLN A 297 13.60 1.36 -18.36
N ARG A 298 14.75 1.92 -18.01
CA ARG A 298 16.03 1.25 -18.20
C ARG A 298 16.18 0.11 -17.19
N VAL A 299 16.61 -1.06 -17.66
CA VAL A 299 16.84 -2.24 -16.80
C VAL A 299 18.31 -2.60 -16.86
N HIS A 300 18.97 -2.68 -15.71
CA HIS A 300 20.39 -3.01 -15.67
C HIS A 300 20.64 -4.45 -16.18
N TRP A 301 21.66 -4.65 -17.02
CA TRP A 301 22.01 -5.96 -17.59
C TRP A 301 22.38 -6.99 -16.51
N ASN A 302 22.92 -6.52 -15.38
CA ASN A 302 23.25 -7.35 -14.21
C ASN A 302 22.19 -7.24 -13.09
N ASP A 303 20.94 -6.89 -13.40
CA ASP A 303 19.86 -6.98 -12.42
C ASP A 303 19.69 -8.44 -11.96
N SER A 304 19.53 -8.65 -10.65
CA SER A 304 19.54 -9.98 -10.02
C SER A 304 18.43 -10.94 -10.47
N VAL A 305 17.42 -10.45 -11.18
CA VAL A 305 16.25 -11.22 -11.63
C VAL A 305 15.96 -10.98 -13.10
N LEU A 306 15.95 -9.70 -13.50
CA LEU A 306 15.55 -9.25 -14.82
C LEU A 306 16.73 -9.17 -15.79
N GLY A 307 17.98 -9.26 -15.31
CA GLY A 307 19.18 -9.04 -16.11
C GLY A 307 19.23 -9.93 -17.37
N GLY A 308 18.91 -11.22 -17.23
CA GLY A 308 18.86 -12.16 -18.36
C GLY A 308 17.77 -11.88 -19.40
N LEU A 309 16.79 -11.04 -19.08
CA LEU A 309 15.74 -10.60 -20.02
C LEU A 309 15.91 -9.13 -20.43
N ALA A 310 16.78 -8.36 -19.79
CA ALA A 310 16.97 -6.96 -20.11
C ALA A 310 17.53 -6.83 -21.53
N HIS A 311 17.07 -5.83 -22.28
CA HIS A 311 17.70 -5.47 -23.56
C HIS A 311 19.09 -4.84 -23.38
N SER A 312 19.51 -4.60 -22.15
CA SER A 312 20.78 -3.96 -21.81
C SER A 312 21.96 -4.91 -21.94
N THR A 313 23.12 -4.33 -22.25
CA THR A 313 24.44 -4.99 -22.17
C THR A 313 25.36 -4.19 -21.24
N PRO A 314 26.56 -4.69 -20.88
CA PRO A 314 27.48 -4.00 -19.97
C PRO A 314 27.72 -2.52 -20.26
N ASN A 315 27.75 -2.14 -21.54
CA ASN A 315 28.05 -0.78 -21.99
C ASN A 315 26.86 -0.08 -22.66
N ASN A 316 25.67 -0.70 -22.68
CA ASN A 316 24.49 -0.13 -23.32
C ASN A 316 23.25 -0.40 -22.47
N LEU A 317 22.86 0.61 -21.69
CA LEU A 317 21.68 0.55 -20.83
C LEU A 317 20.41 0.89 -21.64
N GLN A 318 19.62 -0.14 -21.92
CA GLN A 318 18.39 -0.06 -22.72
C GLN A 318 17.13 -0.21 -21.87
N LYS A 319 15.99 0.13 -22.48
CA LYS A 319 14.67 0.02 -21.86
C LYS A 319 14.04 -1.33 -22.15
N GLY A 320 13.20 -1.79 -21.22
CA GLY A 320 12.34 -2.95 -21.43
C GLY A 320 13.02 -4.32 -21.33
N LEU A 321 12.18 -5.33 -21.28
CA LEU A 321 12.55 -6.75 -21.26
C LEU A 321 12.18 -7.43 -22.58
N ASN A 322 12.94 -8.47 -22.92
CA ASN A 322 12.75 -9.31 -24.09
C ASN A 322 11.63 -10.35 -23.88
N THR A 323 10.43 -9.89 -23.54
CA THR A 323 9.20 -10.70 -23.37
C THR A 323 7.95 -9.80 -23.42
N SER A 324 6.76 -10.37 -23.29
CA SER A 324 5.50 -9.65 -23.05
C SER A 324 4.86 -10.09 -21.73
N TYR A 325 3.93 -9.28 -21.20
CA TYR A 325 3.14 -9.66 -20.03
C TYR A 325 2.29 -10.91 -20.30
N HIS A 326 1.64 -10.98 -21.46
CA HIS A 326 0.87 -12.14 -21.88
C HIS A 326 1.71 -13.42 -21.86
N GLN A 327 2.89 -13.41 -22.49
CA GLN A 327 3.80 -14.55 -22.47
C GLN A 327 4.26 -14.90 -21.05
N SER A 328 4.62 -13.90 -20.25
CA SER A 328 5.06 -14.11 -18.87
C SER A 328 3.98 -14.73 -17.98
N ILE A 329 2.70 -14.38 -18.21
CA ILE A 329 1.55 -14.96 -17.50
C ILE A 329 1.39 -16.43 -17.90
N MET A 330 1.39 -16.74 -19.21
CA MET A 330 1.27 -18.12 -19.71
C MET A 330 2.38 -19.02 -19.19
N GLU A 331 3.61 -18.50 -19.12
CA GLU A 331 4.77 -19.25 -18.62
C GLU A 331 4.76 -19.46 -17.10
N ALA A 332 4.00 -18.65 -16.34
CA ALA A 332 4.01 -18.65 -14.88
C ALA A 332 2.80 -19.37 -14.26
N PHE A 333 1.60 -19.15 -14.80
CA PHE A 333 0.34 -19.58 -14.22
C PHE A 333 -0.22 -20.84 -14.87
N ASN A 334 -0.97 -21.62 -14.08
CA ASN A 334 -1.72 -22.77 -14.58
C ASN A 334 -2.68 -22.34 -15.72
N PRO A 335 -2.70 -23.06 -16.88
CA PRO A 335 -3.48 -22.70 -18.06
C PRO A 335 -4.96 -22.37 -17.81
N LYS A 336 -5.57 -23.02 -16.82
CA LYS A 336 -6.99 -22.80 -16.49
C LYS A 336 -7.35 -21.35 -16.14
N TYR A 337 -6.37 -20.48 -15.85
CA TYR A 337 -6.58 -19.07 -15.52
C TYR A 337 -6.40 -18.10 -16.71
N TRP A 338 -5.96 -18.57 -17.87
CA TRP A 338 -5.63 -17.68 -19.00
C TRP A 338 -5.96 -18.22 -20.39
N ASP A 339 -6.08 -19.54 -20.56
CA ASP A 339 -6.53 -20.21 -21.79
C ASP A 339 -8.05 -20.12 -21.96
#